data_AF-A0A7C9A8R0-F1
#
_entry.id   AF-A0A7C9A8R0-F1
#
_cell.length_a   1.000
_cell.length_b   1.000
_cell.length_c   1.000
_cell.angle_alpha   90.00
_cell.angle_beta   90.00
_cell.angle_gamma   90.00
#
_symmetry.space_group_name_H-M   'P 1'
#
loop_
_entity.id
_entity.type
_entity.pdbx_description
1 polymer ?
#
loop_
_entity_poly.entity_id
_entity_poly.type
_entity_poly.pdbx_seq_one_letter_code
_entity_poly.pdbx_strand_id
1 'polypeptide(L)'
;TLLTSSMASEEEAAPTAADSSTIFDKIINKDIPANVVYEDNKAEERHCEILGSLLYTAKLVAKQEGLEDGFRVVINDGPAGCQSVNHIHVHLLGGRQMNWPYG
;
A
#
# COMPACT_ATOMS: atom_id res chain seq x y z
N THR A 1 -8.85 -32.35 49.48
CA THR A 1 -8.84 -30.87 49.49
C THR A 1 -8.73 -30.41 48.04
N LEU A 2 -9.84 -30.40 47.29
CA LEU A 2 -10.59 -29.20 46.85
C LEU A 2 -9.67 -28.17 46.16
N LEU A 3 -9.54 -28.22 44.83
CA LEU A 3 -10.33 -27.49 43.80
C LEU A 3 -9.82 -26.06 43.52
N THR A 4 -9.18 -25.93 42.35
CA THR A 4 -9.21 -24.83 41.37
C THR A 4 -9.02 -23.39 41.85
N SER A 5 -7.84 -22.82 41.58
CA SER A 5 -7.67 -21.37 41.40
C SER A 5 -8.11 -21.01 39.98
N SER A 6 -9.30 -20.43 39.87
CA SER A 6 -9.82 -19.81 38.64
C SER A 6 -8.93 -18.62 38.26
N MET A 7 -8.30 -18.70 37.09
CA MET A 7 -7.72 -17.56 36.40
C MET A 7 -8.88 -16.75 35.82
N ALA A 8 -9.27 -15.67 36.47
CA ALA A 8 -10.04 -14.63 35.81
C ALA A 8 -9.08 -13.91 34.85
N SER A 9 -9.09 -14.33 33.58
CA SER A 9 -8.59 -13.50 32.50
C SER A 9 -9.55 -12.31 32.39
N GLU A 10 -9.09 -11.14 32.80
CA GLU A 10 -9.71 -9.88 32.41
C GLU A 10 -9.63 -9.83 30.89
N GLU A 11 -10.77 -10.04 30.24
CA GLU A 11 -10.96 -9.74 28.83
C GLU A 11 -10.80 -8.22 28.71
N GLU A 12 -9.59 -7.78 28.32
CA GLU A 12 -9.38 -6.42 27.84
C GLU A 12 -10.37 -6.21 26.70
N ALA A 13 -11.42 -5.45 26.98
CA ALA A 13 -12.35 -5.00 25.97
C ALA A 13 -11.54 -4.33 24.86
N ALA A 14 -11.66 -4.88 23.65
CA ALA A 14 -11.04 -4.32 22.45
C ALA A 14 -11.32 -2.81 22.43
N PRO A 15 -10.30 -1.96 22.15
CA PRO A 15 -10.49 -0.52 22.10
C PRO A 15 -11.65 -0.23 21.16
N THR A 16 -12.69 0.43 21.69
CA THR A 16 -13.84 0.87 20.92
C THR A 16 -13.32 1.66 19.73
N ALA A 17 -13.60 1.18 18.52
CA ALA A 17 -13.07 1.70 17.26
C ALA A 17 -13.26 3.22 17.19
N ALA A 18 -12.21 3.96 17.55
CA ALA A 18 -12.14 5.38 17.35
C ALA A 18 -12.10 5.61 15.84
N ASP A 19 -13.17 6.21 15.29
CA ASP A 19 -13.30 6.67 13.91
C ASP A 19 -12.77 5.66 12.87
N SER A 20 -13.63 4.74 12.44
CA SER A 20 -13.31 3.63 11.53
C SER A 20 -12.86 4.06 10.12
N SER A 21 -12.64 5.35 9.87
CA SER A 21 -12.16 5.87 8.59
C SER A 21 -10.66 5.56 8.40
N THR A 22 -10.33 4.97 7.25
CA THR A 22 -8.93 4.71 6.89
C THR A 22 -8.22 6.01 6.51
N ILE A 23 -6.88 5.97 6.47
CA ILE A 23 -6.12 7.11 5.95
C ILE A 23 -6.51 7.45 4.49
N PHE A 24 -6.89 6.44 3.69
CA PHE A 24 -7.37 6.65 2.33
C PHE A 24 -8.71 7.36 2.30
N ASP A 25 -9.64 6.98 3.17
CA ASP A 25 -10.93 7.67 3.29
C ASP A 25 -10.73 9.14 3.65
N LYS A 26 -9.82 9.43 4.59
CA LYS A 26 -9.49 10.80 5.01
C LYS A 26 -8.84 11.62 3.89
N ILE A 27 -8.00 11.00 3.06
CA ILE A 27 -7.40 11.65 1.87
C ILE A 27 -8.49 11.92 0.82
N ILE A 28 -9.34 10.94 0.52
CA ILE A 28 -10.42 11.04 -0.47
C ILE A 28 -11.43 12.13 -0.06
N ASN A 29 -11.78 12.19 1.21
CA ASN A 29 -12.69 13.19 1.77
C ASN A 29 -12.05 14.58 1.93
N LYS A 30 -10.74 14.71 1.66
CA LYS A 30 -9.95 15.94 1.82
C LYS A 30 -9.81 16.42 3.27
N ASP A 31 -10.00 15.54 4.24
CA ASP A 31 -9.70 15.81 5.66
C ASP A 31 -8.18 15.90 5.89
N ILE A 32 -7.41 15.17 5.07
CA ILE A 32 -5.94 15.24 5.04
C ILE A 32 -5.52 15.69 3.63
N PRO A 33 -4.75 16.78 3.50
CA PRO A 33 -4.27 17.21 2.20
C PRO A 33 -3.24 16.21 1.66
N ALA A 34 -3.42 15.81 0.40
CA ALA A 34 -2.46 14.98 -0.32
C ALA A 34 -2.30 15.47 -1.77
N ASN A 35 -1.08 15.42 -2.28
CA ASN A 35 -0.80 15.65 -3.69
C ASN A 35 -1.10 14.35 -4.46
N VAL A 36 -2.33 14.21 -4.96
CA VAL A 36 -2.80 12.98 -5.62
C VAL A 36 -2.54 13.05 -7.12
N VAL A 37 -1.86 12.04 -7.66
CA VAL A 37 -1.79 11.77 -9.10
C VAL A 37 -2.84 10.71 -9.42
N TYR A 38 -3.82 11.03 -10.26
CA TYR A 38 -4.97 10.13 -10.51
C TYR A 38 -4.62 8.97 -11.47
N GLU A 39 -3.87 9.27 -12.52
CA GLU A 39 -3.45 8.32 -13.56
C GLU A 39 -2.06 8.75 -14.06
N ASP A 40 -1.29 7.80 -14.59
CA ASP A 40 0.07 8.07 -15.06
C ASP A 40 0.03 9.00 -16.28
N ASN A 41 -0.94 8.81 -17.17
CA ASN A 41 -1.17 9.69 -18.32
C ASN A 41 -1.58 11.13 -17.95
N LYS A 42 -1.96 11.38 -16.69
CA LYS A 42 -2.31 12.69 -16.12
C LYS A 42 -1.19 13.29 -15.28
N ALA A 43 -0.02 12.65 -15.22
CA ALA A 43 1.14 13.24 -14.57
C ALA A 43 1.53 14.55 -15.25
N GLU A 44 2.08 15.47 -14.47
CA GLU A 44 2.48 16.81 -14.87
C GLU A 44 3.85 17.07 -14.25
N GLU A 45 4.57 18.09 -14.71
CA GLU A 45 5.92 18.39 -14.23
C GLU A 45 5.99 18.58 -12.70
N ARG A 46 4.95 19.16 -12.10
CA ARG A 46 4.83 19.30 -10.63
C ARG A 46 4.82 17.96 -9.87
N HIS A 47 4.56 16.84 -10.54
CA HIS A 47 4.51 15.50 -9.95
C HIS A 47 5.85 14.77 -10.04
N CYS A 48 6.86 15.30 -10.76
CA CYS A 48 8.15 14.63 -10.94
C CYS A 48 8.79 14.21 -9.61
N GLU A 49 8.75 15.07 -8.60
CA GLU A 49 9.33 14.78 -7.27
C GLU A 49 8.63 13.63 -6.55
N ILE A 50 7.29 13.62 -6.54
CA ILE A 50 6.53 12.57 -5.85
C ILE A 50 6.62 11.23 -6.61
N LEU A 51 6.65 11.26 -7.95
CA LEU A 51 6.83 10.07 -8.78
C LEU A 51 8.22 9.46 -8.58
N GLY A 52 9.27 10.29 -8.55
CA GLY A 52 10.62 9.85 -8.23
C GLY A 52 10.71 9.26 -6.81
N SER A 53 10.07 9.91 -5.84
CA SER A 53 10.00 9.44 -4.46
C SER A 53 9.26 8.11 -4.34
N LEU A 54 8.18 7.90 -5.10
CA LEU A 54 7.42 6.66 -5.14
C LEU A 54 8.29 5.49 -5.64
N LEU A 55 9.00 5.67 -6.75
CA LEU A 55 9.90 4.64 -7.29
C LEU A 55 11.08 4.35 -6.36
N TYR A 56 11.65 5.39 -5.75
CA TYR A 56 12.71 5.21 -4.76
C TYR A 56 12.21 4.44 -3.53
N THR A 57 11.00 4.76 -3.05
CA THR A 57 10.34 4.06 -1.94
C THR A 57 10.11 2.59 -2.29
N ALA A 58 9.66 2.27 -3.50
CA ALA A 58 9.51 0.88 -3.96
C ALA A 58 10.83 0.10 -3.86
N LYS A 59 11.96 0.72 -4.25
CA LYS A 59 13.30 0.13 -4.07
C LYS A 59 13.66 -0.08 -2.61
N LEU A 60 13.29 0.83 -1.71
CA LEU A 60 13.55 0.67 -0.27
C LEU A 60 12.72 -0.47 0.31
N VAL A 61 11.43 -0.56 -0.05
CA VAL A 61 10.55 -1.67 0.36
C VAL A 61 11.08 -2.99 -0.18
N ALA A 62 11.49 -3.05 -1.45
CA ALA A 62 12.08 -4.27 -2.02
C ALA A 62 13.31 -4.76 -1.23
N LYS A 63 14.16 -3.84 -0.77
CA LYS A 63 15.28 -4.16 0.11
C LYS A 63 14.80 -4.68 1.48
N GLN A 64 13.79 -4.05 2.07
CA GLN A 64 13.22 -4.48 3.36
C GLN A 64 12.62 -5.88 3.29
N GLU A 65 12.00 -6.22 2.16
CA GLU A 65 11.39 -7.52 1.89
C GLU A 65 12.39 -8.58 1.40
N GLY A 66 13.70 -8.27 1.37
CA GLY A 66 14.75 -9.23 0.98
C GLY A 66 14.75 -9.62 -0.52
N LEU A 67 14.23 -8.75 -1.40
CA LEU A 67 14.13 -9.00 -2.84
C LEU A 67 15.44 -8.69 -3.58
N GLU A 68 16.56 -9.24 -3.11
CA GLU A 68 17.92 -8.91 -3.60
C GLU A 68 18.22 -9.51 -4.98
N ASP A 69 17.64 -10.68 -5.28
CA ASP A 69 17.81 -11.36 -6.58
C ASP A 69 17.01 -10.72 -7.72
N GLY A 70 16.19 -9.72 -7.40
CA GLY A 70 15.40 -8.94 -8.35
C GLY A 70 13.93 -8.85 -7.98
N PHE A 71 13.28 -7.81 -8.50
CA PHE A 71 11.85 -7.54 -8.36
C PHE A 71 11.33 -6.85 -9.61
N ARG A 72 10.00 -6.84 -9.77
CA ARG A 72 9.29 -6.12 -10.81
C ARG A 72 8.42 -5.04 -10.19
N VAL A 73 8.52 -3.83 -10.72
CA VAL A 73 7.58 -2.74 -10.45
C VAL A 73 6.62 -2.65 -11.63
N VAL A 74 5.32 -2.59 -11.35
CA VAL A 74 4.28 -2.40 -12.36
C VAL A 74 3.43 -1.19 -11.99
N ILE A 75 3.23 -0.30 -12.96
CA ILE A 75 2.27 0.81 -12.91
C ILE A 75 1.29 0.58 -14.05
N ASN A 76 0.00 0.57 -13.72
CA ASN A 76 -1.08 0.36 -14.67
C ASN A 76 -1.77 1.68 -14.95
N ASP A 77 -2.10 1.94 -16.22
CA ASP A 77 -2.82 3.14 -16.65
C ASP A 77 -4.09 2.75 -17.42
N GLY A 78 -5.22 3.28 -16.96
CA GLY A 78 -6.53 3.10 -17.57
C GLY A 78 -7.05 1.65 -17.57
N PRO A 79 -8.26 1.44 -18.14
CA PRO A 79 -8.91 0.13 -18.13
C PRO A 79 -8.13 -0.95 -18.91
N ALA A 80 -7.51 -0.58 -20.03
CA ALA A 80 -6.73 -1.50 -20.85
C ALA A 80 -5.42 -1.94 -20.18
N GLY A 81 -4.85 -1.10 -19.30
CA GLY A 81 -3.73 -1.45 -18.44
C GLY A 81 -4.13 -2.19 -17.18
N CYS A 82 -5.41 -2.57 -17.00
CA CYS A 82 -5.93 -3.20 -15.79
C CYS A 82 -5.82 -2.33 -14.52
N GLN A 83 -5.95 -0.99 -14.64
CA GLN A 83 -6.06 -0.11 -13.47
C GLN A 83 -7.46 -0.22 -12.85
N SER A 84 -7.55 -0.57 -11.56
CA SER A 84 -8.82 -0.72 -10.83
C SER A 84 -9.11 0.43 -9.86
N VAL A 85 -8.09 1.22 -9.49
CA VAL A 85 -8.20 2.35 -8.59
C VAL A 85 -7.62 3.60 -9.24
N ASN A 86 -8.40 4.68 -9.29
CA ASN A 86 -8.08 5.91 -10.03
C ASN A 86 -7.14 6.84 -9.24
N HIS A 87 -6.07 6.27 -8.68
CA HIS A 87 -4.89 7.00 -8.24
C HIS A 87 -3.64 6.17 -8.53
N ILE A 88 -2.51 6.84 -8.70
CA ILE A 88 -1.26 6.15 -9.00
C ILE A 88 -0.86 5.26 -7.83
N HIS A 89 -0.57 4.01 -8.14
CA HIS A 89 -0.02 3.04 -7.19
C HIS A 89 0.96 2.15 -7.94
N VAL A 90 1.94 1.64 -7.21
CA VAL A 90 2.93 0.70 -7.73
C VAL A 90 2.65 -0.67 -7.17
N HIS A 91 2.68 -1.69 -8.02
CA HIS A 91 2.77 -3.07 -7.58
C HIS A 91 4.25 -3.46 -7.52
N LEU A 92 4.68 -3.96 -6.38
CA LEU A 92 6.01 -4.53 -6.19
C LEU A 92 5.90 -6.05 -6.08
N LEU A 93 6.48 -6.78 -7.04
CA LEU A 93 6.43 -8.23 -7.09
C LEU A 93 7.84 -8.81 -7.03
N GLY A 94 8.03 -9.87 -6.23
CA GLY A 94 9.32 -10.54 -6.11
C GLY A 94 9.21 -11.90 -5.42
N GLY A 95 10.36 -12.46 -5.03
CA GLY A 95 10.45 -13.75 -4.33
C GLY A 95 10.41 -14.98 -5.24
N ARG A 96 10.39 -14.77 -6.56
CA ARG A 96 10.46 -15.83 -7.59
C ARG A 96 10.94 -15.27 -8.93
N GLN A 97 11.43 -16.14 -9.80
CA GLN A 97 11.68 -15.78 -11.20
C GLN A 97 10.38 -15.33 -11.86
N MET A 98 10.41 -14.12 -12.43
CA MET A 98 9.28 -13.57 -13.18
C MET A 98 9.37 -14.00 -14.65
N ASN A 99 8.24 -14.39 -15.24
CA ASN A 99 8.14 -14.79 -16.64
C ASN A 99 7.98 -13.59 -17.59
N TRP A 100 8.17 -13.87 -18.88
CA TRP A 100 7.90 -12.99 -20.01
C TRP A 100 7.02 -13.71 -21.05
N PRO A 101 6.01 -13.07 -21.67
CA PRO A 101 5.54 -11.70 -21.41
C PRO A 101 4.85 -11.59 -20.04
N TYR A 102 4.56 -10.36 -19.62
CA TYR A 102 4.24 -10.01 -18.24
C TYR A 102 2.82 -9.45 -18.10
N GLY A 103 1.86 -10.16 -18.69
CA GLY A 103 0.50 -9.66 -18.91
C GLY A 103 0.39 -9.04 -20.30
#